data_AF-A0AA41CLX4-F1
#
_entry.id   AF-A0AA41CLX4-F1
#
_cell.length_a   1.000
_cell.length_b   1.000
_cell.length_c   1.000
_cell.angle_alpha   90.00
_cell.angle_beta   90.00
_cell.angle_gamma   90.00
#
_symmetry.space_group_name_H-M   'P 1'
#
loop_
_entity.id
_entity.type
_entity.pdbx_description
1 polymer ?
#
loop_
_entity_poly.entity_id
_entity_poly.type
_entity_poly.pdbx_seq_one_letter_code
_entity_poly.pdbx_strand_id
1 'polypeptide(L)'
;MARGEPSAADVELIGRLAALDVVVSAAQLERWRGLGLLPRHARVWLGRGRGSVSVLAEETVAAAAVLGRHARAGRDVRWTVIAWYAEAGRPVLPGQLAVPEPPWPAVREALVWAMRRSTAQRLVESARTAARGSEEEQDAFYTEAGRVVGRGHAGPAHPEVMRRVLEDPEAELDQGEDRRRRRGAVSMVAAVAMGAGEVGGERLVDALVTLMPGLDWTGVAADARQAEEAGEFDGWIRGGAVDPLGLLHAAGPEEMAAARHAAMVLAGVGGLYLMHGLGMPDNPALARLRAVLEESGLSLVVAQMVPMMIDPSGIVHALTMCLAPRSPRSPAGWSRCWPNRPAPGRGCCGCPVPRRRNRRRSCRHGSATSTSSLTGHALTAPAPSRTPTGRGRPQERCQTPGGPGAARTGRTLSS
;
A
#
# COMPACT_ATOMS: atom_id res chain seq x y z
N MET A 1 25.74 -23.43 23.36
CA MET A 1 25.25 -23.12 24.71
C MET A 1 23.99 -23.93 24.95
N ALA A 2 23.95 -24.73 26.02
CA ALA A 2 22.74 -25.48 26.40
C ALA A 2 21.60 -24.48 26.62
N ARG A 3 20.45 -24.72 25.98
CA ARG A 3 19.26 -23.87 26.16
C ARG A 3 18.80 -24.05 27.60
N GLY A 4 18.86 -23.00 28.40
CA GLY A 4 18.25 -23.01 29.73
C GLY A 4 16.75 -23.28 29.60
N GLU A 5 16.17 -23.89 30.64
CA GLU A 5 14.72 -24.06 30.71
C GLU A 5 14.02 -22.70 30.62
N PRO A 6 12.85 -22.62 29.95
CA PRO A 6 12.09 -21.37 29.86
C PRO A 6 11.74 -20.86 31.25
N SER A 7 11.83 -19.54 31.45
CA SER A 7 11.44 -18.93 32.72
C SER A 7 9.93 -19.11 32.97
N ALA A 8 9.49 -19.04 34.23
CA ALA A 8 8.05 -19.10 34.56
C ALA A 8 7.22 -18.06 33.79
N ALA A 9 7.77 -16.85 33.60
CA ALA A 9 7.14 -15.80 32.80
C ALA A 9 7.09 -16.12 31.30
N ASP A 10 8.03 -16.91 30.77
CA ASP A 10 7.96 -17.40 29.38
C ASP A 10 6.89 -18.48 29.21
N VAL A 11 6.76 -19.37 30.19
CA VAL A 11 5.68 -20.38 30.20
C VAL A 11 4.31 -19.68 30.24
N GLU A 12 4.16 -18.67 31.11
CA GLU A 12 2.94 -17.86 31.16
C GLU A 12 2.68 -17.13 29.83
N LEU A 13 3.70 -16.48 29.25
CA LEU A 13 3.59 -15.79 27.96
C LEU A 13 3.16 -16.75 26.84
N ILE A 14 3.79 -17.91 26.73
CA ILE A 14 3.43 -18.93 25.73
C ILE A 14 1.98 -19.39 25.93
N GLY A 15 1.55 -19.61 27.18
CA GLY A 15 0.16 -19.95 27.50
C GLY A 15 -0.84 -18.89 27.06
N ARG A 16 -0.55 -17.61 27.33
CA ARG A 16 -1.41 -16.49 26.89
C ARG A 16 -1.45 -16.33 25.38
N LEU A 17 -0.32 -16.53 24.69
CA LEU A 17 -0.27 -16.47 23.23
C LEU A 17 -1.04 -17.61 22.59
N ALA A 18 -0.97 -18.82 23.15
CA ALA A 18 -1.77 -19.95 22.71
C ALA A 18 -3.28 -19.68 22.86
N ALA A 19 -3.71 -18.98 23.91
CA ALA A 19 -5.11 -18.54 24.09
C ALA A 19 -5.56 -17.49 23.05
N LEU A 20 -4.61 -16.86 22.35
CA LEU A 20 -4.85 -15.94 21.22
C LEU A 20 -4.66 -16.63 19.86
N ASP A 21 -4.61 -17.97 19.83
CA ASP A 21 -4.30 -18.78 18.65
C ASP A 21 -2.93 -18.48 18.02
N VAL A 22 -1.98 -17.96 18.81
CA VAL A 22 -0.63 -17.64 18.37
C VAL A 22 0.36 -18.64 18.98
N VAL A 23 0.90 -19.53 18.13
CA VAL A 23 1.88 -20.54 18.56
C VAL A 23 3.30 -19.97 18.47
N VAL A 24 3.99 -19.87 19.60
CA VAL A 24 5.40 -19.48 19.67
C VAL A 24 6.19 -20.42 20.58
N SER A 25 7.45 -20.64 20.23
CA SER A 25 8.41 -21.38 21.06
C SER A 25 9.26 -20.45 21.91
N ALA A 26 9.78 -20.95 23.04
CA ALA A 26 10.73 -20.22 23.87
C ALA A 26 11.97 -19.76 23.08
N ALA A 27 12.44 -20.56 22.11
CA ALA A 27 13.56 -20.20 21.24
C ALA A 27 13.24 -19.03 20.30
N GLN A 28 11.98 -18.86 19.87
CA GLN A 28 11.56 -17.68 19.11
C GLN A 28 11.54 -16.44 20.01
N LEU A 29 11.01 -16.54 21.23
CA LEU A 29 11.00 -15.43 22.19
C LEU A 29 12.41 -14.95 22.52
N GLU A 30 13.34 -15.87 22.80
CA GLU A 30 14.74 -15.54 23.05
C GLU A 30 15.41 -14.89 21.83
N ARG A 31 15.11 -15.36 20.62
CA ARG A 31 15.61 -14.74 19.38
C ARG A 31 15.10 -13.30 19.25
N TRP A 32 13.82 -13.05 19.49
CA TRP A 32 13.25 -11.70 19.40
C TRP A 32 13.82 -10.77 20.46
N ARG A 33 14.07 -11.25 21.69
CA ARG A 33 14.80 -10.50 22.72
C ARG A 33 16.23 -10.20 22.33
N GLY A 34 16.93 -11.17 21.72
CA GLY A 34 18.29 -11.00 21.21
C GLY A 34 18.37 -9.93 20.11
N LEU A 35 17.29 -9.73 19.36
CA LEU A 35 17.14 -8.68 18.36
C LEU A 35 16.61 -7.36 18.92
N GLY A 36 16.34 -7.28 20.23
CA GLY A 36 15.75 -6.10 20.87
C GLY A 36 14.29 -5.82 20.49
N LEU A 37 13.60 -6.76 19.84
CA LEU A 37 12.20 -6.62 19.42
C LEU A 37 11.21 -6.89 20.56
N LEU A 38 11.64 -7.64 21.57
CA LEU A 38 10.85 -7.95 22.76
C LEU A 38 11.65 -7.55 24.00
N PRO A 39 11.04 -6.82 24.97
CA PRO A 39 11.71 -6.53 26.22
C PRO A 39 11.98 -7.82 27.01
N ARG A 40 13.00 -7.78 27.86
CA ARG A 40 13.23 -8.84 28.84
C ARG A 40 12.25 -8.68 30.00
N HIS A 41 11.80 -9.80 30.56
CA HIS A 41 10.92 -9.79 31.72
C HIS A 41 11.60 -9.05 32.89
N ALA A 42 10.88 -8.12 33.50
CA ALA A 42 11.33 -7.43 34.70
C ALA A 42 11.52 -8.45 35.82
N ARG A 43 12.56 -8.27 36.63
CA ARG A 43 12.80 -9.11 37.82
C ARG A 43 12.44 -8.33 39.07
N VAL A 44 11.56 -8.89 39.87
CA VAL A 44 11.16 -8.36 41.17
C VAL A 44 11.83 -9.19 42.26
N TRP A 45 12.56 -8.51 43.15
CA TRP A 45 13.22 -9.14 44.29
C TRP A 45 12.22 -9.36 45.42
N LEU A 46 12.13 -10.59 45.95
CA LEU A 46 11.10 -10.99 46.91
C LEU A 46 11.52 -10.84 48.39
N GLY A 47 12.69 -10.26 48.66
CA GLY A 47 13.24 -10.20 50.01
C GLY A 47 14.40 -11.17 50.25
N ARG A 48 15.04 -11.02 51.41
CA ARG A 48 16.22 -11.81 51.81
C ARG A 48 15.88 -13.30 51.82
N GLY A 49 16.65 -14.10 51.07
CA GLY A 49 16.49 -15.56 50.98
C GLY A 49 15.32 -16.06 50.12
N ARG A 50 14.52 -15.17 49.50
CA ARG A 50 13.33 -15.56 48.71
C ARG A 50 13.53 -15.48 47.18
N GLY A 51 14.72 -15.07 46.74
CA GLY A 51 15.08 -15.00 45.32
C GLY A 51 14.41 -13.84 44.56
N SER A 52 14.35 -13.97 43.24
CA SER A 52 13.72 -13.01 42.32
C SER A 52 12.73 -13.73 41.41
N VAL A 53 11.58 -13.11 41.16
CA VAL A 53 10.59 -13.59 40.19
C VAL A 53 10.56 -12.71 38.96
N SER A 54 10.36 -13.32 37.80
CA SER A 54 10.12 -12.60 36.55
C SER A 54 8.64 -12.26 36.43
N VAL A 55 8.32 -11.01 36.11
CA VAL A 55 6.94 -10.53 35.94
C VAL A 55 6.67 -10.28 34.46
N LEU A 56 5.55 -10.81 33.96
CA LEU A 56 5.08 -10.62 32.59
C LEU A 56 4.28 -9.32 32.47
N ALA A 57 4.71 -8.42 31.57
CA ALA A 57 3.96 -7.20 31.26
C ALA A 57 2.98 -7.42 30.09
N GLU A 58 1.79 -6.82 30.15
CA GLU A 58 0.77 -6.94 29.09
C GLU A 58 1.27 -6.45 27.72
N GLU A 59 2.08 -5.38 27.69
CA GLU A 59 2.71 -4.88 26.48
C GLU A 59 3.62 -5.92 25.81
N THR A 60 4.27 -6.78 26.62
CA THR A 60 5.09 -7.89 26.11
C THR A 60 4.23 -8.97 25.46
N VAL A 61 3.05 -9.25 26.02
CA VAL A 61 2.07 -10.16 25.42
C VAL A 61 1.60 -9.61 24.07
N ALA A 62 1.23 -8.32 24.03
CA ALA A 62 0.77 -7.66 22.80
C ALA A 62 1.84 -7.67 21.70
N ALA A 63 3.08 -7.29 22.02
CA ALA A 63 4.21 -7.30 21.09
C ALA A 63 4.51 -8.72 20.58
N ALA A 64 4.58 -9.71 21.48
CA ALA A 64 4.84 -11.10 21.12
C ALA A 64 3.70 -11.70 20.27
N ALA A 65 2.45 -11.32 20.51
CA ALA A 65 1.30 -11.76 19.72
C ALA A 65 1.40 -11.26 18.28
N VAL A 66 1.76 -10.00 18.08
CA VAL A 66 1.92 -9.40 16.74
C VAL A 66 3.11 -10.02 16.01
N LEU A 67 4.25 -10.18 16.69
CA LEU A 67 5.41 -10.87 16.15
C LEU A 67 5.07 -12.31 15.75
N GLY A 68 4.32 -13.05 16.58
CA GLY A 68 3.89 -14.41 16.29
C GLY A 68 2.95 -14.51 15.08
N ARG A 69 1.99 -13.58 14.92
CA ARG A 69 1.10 -13.54 13.75
C ARG A 69 1.85 -13.32 12.43
N HIS A 70 2.87 -12.47 12.44
CA HIS A 70 3.62 -12.08 11.24
C HIS A 70 4.90 -12.89 11.00
N ALA A 71 5.36 -13.65 11.99
CA ALA A 71 6.52 -14.50 11.84
C ALA A 71 6.22 -15.67 10.89
N ARG A 72 7.12 -15.88 9.92
CA ARG A 72 7.05 -17.02 9.00
C ARG A 72 8.40 -17.70 8.96
N ALA A 73 8.39 -19.04 8.96
CA ALA A 73 9.63 -19.82 8.85
C ALA A 73 10.37 -19.47 7.55
N GLY A 74 11.68 -19.28 7.63
CA GLY A 74 12.53 -18.90 6.49
C GLY A 74 12.38 -17.45 6.01
N ARG A 75 11.43 -16.67 6.54
CA ARG A 75 11.29 -15.25 6.21
C ARG A 75 12.20 -14.41 7.10
N ASP A 76 12.82 -13.40 6.51
CA ASP A 76 13.61 -12.40 7.24
C ASP A 76 12.72 -11.65 8.25
N VAL A 77 13.18 -11.53 9.50
CA VAL A 77 12.45 -10.90 10.60
C VAL A 77 12.11 -9.43 10.32
N ARG A 78 12.88 -8.74 9.47
CA ARG A 78 12.62 -7.34 9.10
C ARG A 78 11.27 -7.18 8.41
N TRP A 79 10.80 -8.19 7.68
CA TRP A 79 9.44 -8.16 7.14
C TRP A 79 8.36 -8.22 8.23
N THR A 80 8.59 -9.00 9.29
CA THR A 80 7.71 -9.05 10.46
C THR A 80 7.69 -7.69 11.18
N VAL A 81 8.83 -6.99 11.28
CA VAL A 81 8.89 -5.64 11.86
C VAL A 81 8.09 -4.64 11.03
N ILE A 82 8.18 -4.67 9.70
CA ILE A 82 7.39 -3.78 8.83
C ILE A 82 5.89 -4.05 8.98
N ALA A 83 5.49 -5.33 9.01
CA ALA A 83 4.09 -5.71 9.20
C ALA A 83 3.56 -5.28 10.58
N TRP A 84 4.36 -5.47 11.64
CA TRP A 84 4.06 -4.97 12.98
C TRP A 84 3.90 -3.44 12.97
N TYR A 85 4.84 -2.71 12.38
CA TYR A 85 4.77 -1.25 12.31
C TYR A 85 3.51 -0.75 11.61
N ALA A 86 3.11 -1.39 10.51
CA ALA A 86 1.86 -1.06 9.82
C ALA A 86 0.62 -1.40 10.67
N GLU A 87 0.62 -2.52 11.39
CA GLU A 87 -0.49 -2.91 12.27
C GLU A 87 -0.63 -1.97 13.47
N ALA A 88 0.47 -1.52 14.07
CA ALA A 88 0.48 -0.57 15.18
C ALA A 88 -0.18 0.78 14.84
N GLY A 89 -0.22 1.14 13.55
CA GLY A 89 -0.90 2.35 13.08
C GLY A 89 -2.41 2.22 12.95
N ARG A 90 -2.96 1.00 12.97
CA ARG A 90 -4.38 0.79 12.70
C ARG A 90 -5.25 1.31 13.84
N PRO A 91 -6.46 1.83 13.55
CA PRO A 91 -7.39 2.22 14.59
C PRO A 91 -7.78 0.98 15.42
N VAL A 92 -7.70 1.10 16.74
CA VAL A 92 -8.09 0.03 17.67
C VAL A 92 -9.62 -0.02 17.74
N LEU A 93 -10.21 -1.16 17.36
CA LEU A 93 -11.65 -1.36 17.47
C LEU A 93 -12.04 -1.76 18.91
N PRO A 94 -13.29 -1.49 19.33
CA PRO A 94 -13.77 -1.94 20.63
C PRO A 94 -13.56 -3.46 20.84
N GLY A 95 -12.93 -3.83 21.96
CA GLY A 95 -12.62 -5.22 22.29
C GLY A 95 -11.30 -5.76 21.72
N GLN A 96 -10.55 -4.97 20.94
CA GLN A 96 -9.22 -5.36 20.46
C GLN A 96 -8.12 -4.83 21.40
N LEU A 97 -7.05 -5.62 21.55
CA LEU A 97 -5.85 -5.19 22.26
C LEU A 97 -5.09 -4.19 21.39
N ALA A 98 -4.72 -3.04 21.96
CA ALA A 98 -3.88 -2.08 21.27
C ALA A 98 -2.52 -2.70 20.94
N VAL A 99 -2.10 -2.57 19.69
CA VAL A 99 -0.80 -3.06 19.23
C VAL A 99 0.26 -2.02 19.59
N PRO A 100 1.28 -2.38 20.41
CA PRO A 100 2.33 -1.44 20.77
C PRO A 100 3.17 -1.07 19.55
N GLU A 101 3.77 0.12 19.55
CA GLU A 101 4.74 0.52 18.53
C GLU A 101 6.01 -0.34 18.62
N PRO A 102 6.55 -0.87 17.50
CA PRO A 102 7.86 -1.50 17.51
C PRO A 102 8.98 -0.51 17.83
N PRO A 103 10.15 -0.98 18.32
CA PRO A 103 11.31 -0.13 18.54
C PRO A 103 11.73 0.59 17.25
N TRP A 104 11.76 1.92 17.28
CA TRP A 104 12.07 2.74 16.10
C TRP A 104 13.38 2.35 15.37
N PRO A 105 14.50 2.05 16.06
CA PRO A 105 15.72 1.61 15.37
C PRO A 105 15.50 0.38 14.48
N ALA A 106 14.71 -0.59 14.94
CA ALA A 106 14.39 -1.80 14.18
C ALA A 106 13.48 -1.50 12.98
N VAL A 107 12.51 -0.58 13.14
CA VAL A 107 11.63 -0.13 12.05
C VAL A 107 12.46 0.50 10.93
N ARG A 108 13.30 1.48 11.28
CA ARG A 108 14.14 2.18 10.30
C ARG A 108 15.09 1.23 9.58
N GLU A 109 15.76 0.32 10.30
CA GLU A 109 16.62 -0.69 9.69
C GLU A 109 15.84 -1.57 8.70
N ALA A 110 14.65 -2.05 9.12
CA ALA A 110 13.81 -2.89 8.28
C ALA A 110 13.33 -2.16 7.01
N LEU A 111 12.88 -0.90 7.12
CA LEU A 111 12.44 -0.10 5.99
C LEU A 111 13.58 0.17 5.00
N VAL A 112 14.75 0.60 5.47
CA VAL A 112 15.92 0.82 4.61
C VAL A 112 16.34 -0.48 3.92
N TRP A 113 16.38 -1.59 4.65
CA TRP A 113 16.69 -2.90 4.10
C TRP A 113 15.68 -3.32 3.01
N ALA A 114 14.38 -3.14 3.25
CA ALA A 114 13.34 -3.48 2.30
C ALA A 114 13.44 -2.63 1.03
N MET A 115 13.62 -1.31 1.16
CA MET A 115 13.78 -0.40 0.02
C MET A 115 14.98 -0.77 -0.84
N ARG A 116 16.15 -1.05 -0.25
CA ARG A 116 17.36 -1.49 -0.97
C ARG A 116 17.15 -2.79 -1.76
N ARG A 117 16.26 -3.67 -1.31
CA ARG A 117 15.95 -4.94 -1.98
C ARG A 117 14.76 -4.85 -2.92
N SER A 118 14.08 -3.71 -2.96
CA SER A 118 12.91 -3.52 -3.80
C SER A 118 13.28 -3.51 -5.27
N THR A 119 12.37 -4.04 -6.10
CA THR A 119 12.54 -4.03 -7.54
C THR A 119 12.57 -2.61 -8.10
N ALA A 120 11.76 -1.69 -7.56
CA ALA A 120 11.74 -0.30 -7.97
C ALA A 120 13.09 0.39 -7.73
N GLN A 121 13.70 0.21 -6.55
CA GLN A 121 15.02 0.77 -6.25
C GLN A 121 16.10 0.21 -7.18
N ARG A 122 16.09 -1.10 -7.45
CA ARG A 122 17.04 -1.71 -8.41
C ARG A 122 16.87 -1.16 -9.82
N LEU A 123 15.64 -0.90 -10.26
CA LEU A 123 15.39 -0.28 -11.57
C LEU A 123 15.92 1.16 -11.61
N VAL A 124 15.71 1.95 -10.54
CA VAL A 124 16.27 3.31 -10.42
C VAL A 124 17.81 3.28 -10.44
N GLU A 125 18.44 2.35 -9.72
CA GLU A 125 19.90 2.18 -9.73
C GLU A 125 20.41 1.75 -11.10
N SER A 126 19.75 0.80 -11.75
CA SER A 126 20.08 0.36 -13.11
C SER A 126 19.96 1.51 -14.12
N ALA A 127 18.90 2.32 -14.02
CA ALA A 127 18.71 3.48 -14.87
C ALA A 127 19.80 4.53 -14.65
N ARG A 128 20.18 4.83 -13.40
CA ARG A 128 21.29 5.75 -13.09
C ARG A 128 22.64 5.28 -13.63
N THR A 129 22.87 3.97 -13.66
CA THR A 129 24.08 3.40 -14.27
C THR A 129 24.04 3.58 -15.79
N ALA A 130 22.93 3.21 -16.43
CA ALA A 130 22.75 3.36 -17.87
C ALA A 130 22.79 4.82 -18.35
N ALA A 131 22.33 5.78 -17.54
CA ALA A 131 22.42 7.22 -17.82
C ALA A 131 23.85 7.74 -17.99
N ARG A 132 24.84 7.06 -17.39
CA ARG A 132 26.27 7.41 -17.52
C ARG A 132 26.98 6.58 -18.60
N GLY A 133 26.22 5.71 -19.25
CA GLY A 133 26.71 4.73 -20.21
C GLY A 133 26.53 5.18 -21.66
N SER A 134 26.68 4.21 -22.55
CA SER A 134 26.38 4.31 -23.98
C SER A 134 24.87 4.16 -24.27
N GLU A 135 24.45 4.53 -25.48
CA GLU A 135 23.08 4.32 -25.97
C GLU A 135 22.66 2.84 -25.89
N GLU A 136 23.57 1.90 -26.17
CA GLU A 136 23.34 0.47 -26.02
C GLU A 136 22.98 0.07 -24.57
N GLU A 137 23.60 0.72 -23.58
CA GLU A 137 23.29 0.48 -22.15
C GLU A 137 21.94 1.07 -21.75
N GLN A 138 21.53 2.19 -22.35
CA GLN A 138 20.20 2.77 -22.19
C GLN A 138 19.11 1.85 -22.78
N ASP A 139 19.32 1.33 -23.98
CA ASP A 139 18.42 0.37 -24.64
C ASP A 139 18.30 -0.95 -23.87
N ALA A 140 19.42 -1.44 -23.35
CA ALA A 140 19.45 -2.61 -22.48
C ALA A 140 18.63 -2.37 -21.20
N PHE A 141 18.71 -1.17 -20.61
CA PHE A 141 17.87 -0.80 -19.48
C PHE A 141 16.38 -0.83 -19.84
N TYR A 142 15.94 -0.18 -20.92
CA TYR A 142 14.52 -0.16 -21.31
C TYR A 142 13.97 -1.57 -21.54
N THR A 143 14.79 -2.45 -22.13
CA THR A 143 14.45 -3.85 -22.35
C THR A 143 14.26 -4.62 -21.03
N GLU A 144 15.22 -4.55 -20.10
CA GLU A 144 15.09 -5.24 -18.81
C GLU A 144 14.00 -4.62 -17.94
N ALA A 145 13.87 -3.30 -17.91
CA ALA A 145 12.80 -2.61 -17.19
C ALA A 145 11.42 -3.04 -17.69
N GLY A 146 11.23 -3.13 -19.02
CA GLY A 146 10.03 -3.69 -19.63
C GLY A 146 9.75 -5.12 -19.19
N ARG A 147 10.78 -5.96 -19.09
CA ARG A 147 10.65 -7.36 -18.61
C ARG A 147 10.27 -7.42 -17.13
N VAL A 148 10.91 -6.62 -16.29
CA VAL A 148 10.71 -6.58 -14.84
C VAL A 148 9.30 -6.07 -14.51
N VAL A 149 8.91 -4.93 -15.09
CA VAL A 149 7.57 -4.35 -14.92
C VAL A 149 6.51 -5.22 -15.58
N GLY A 150 6.83 -5.88 -16.69
CA GLY A 150 5.95 -6.80 -17.40
C GLY A 150 5.56 -8.07 -16.62
N ARG A 151 6.39 -8.49 -15.67
CA ARG A 151 6.07 -9.60 -14.74
C ARG A 151 5.21 -9.16 -13.55
N GLY A 152 5.13 -7.84 -13.29
CA GLY A 152 4.33 -7.27 -12.22
C GLY A 152 2.86 -7.08 -12.61
N HIS A 153 1.97 -7.07 -11.61
CA HIS A 153 0.62 -6.53 -11.81
C HIS A 153 0.75 -5.02 -12.07
N ALA A 154 0.07 -4.50 -13.10
CA ALA A 154 0.12 -3.08 -13.49
C ALA A 154 -0.68 -2.16 -12.52
N GLY A 155 -0.84 -2.59 -11.27
CA GLY A 155 -1.79 -2.05 -10.31
C GLY A 155 -3.17 -2.71 -10.41
N PRO A 156 -4.10 -2.35 -9.52
CA PRO A 156 -5.49 -2.77 -9.63
C PRO A 156 -6.10 -2.17 -10.91
N ALA A 157 -6.97 -2.95 -11.57
CA ALA A 157 -7.77 -2.43 -12.66
C ALA A 157 -8.64 -1.26 -12.16
N HIS A 158 -8.94 -0.31 -13.05
CA HIS A 158 -9.87 0.78 -12.73
C HIS A 158 -11.21 0.17 -12.27
N PRO A 159 -11.89 0.70 -11.22
CA PRO A 159 -13.11 0.09 -10.70
C PRO A 159 -14.20 -0.12 -11.75
N GLU A 160 -14.30 0.76 -12.75
CA GLU A 160 -15.24 0.61 -13.86
C GLU A 160 -14.90 -0.57 -14.77
N VAL A 161 -13.61 -0.82 -15.01
CA VAL A 161 -13.15 -2.00 -15.76
C VAL A 161 -13.45 -3.27 -14.96
N MET A 162 -13.15 -3.26 -13.66
CA MET A 162 -13.51 -4.38 -12.77
C MET A 162 -15.01 -4.66 -12.78
N ARG A 163 -15.82 -3.59 -12.68
CA ARG A 163 -17.28 -3.69 -12.70
C ARG A 163 -17.79 -4.25 -14.02
N ARG A 164 -17.29 -3.75 -15.16
CA ARG A 164 -17.65 -4.27 -16.49
C ARG A 164 -17.34 -5.76 -16.62
N VAL A 165 -16.17 -6.20 -16.15
CA VAL A 165 -15.78 -7.63 -16.18
C VAL A 165 -16.64 -8.49 -15.25
N LEU A 166 -17.08 -7.94 -14.11
CA LEU A 166 -17.99 -8.65 -13.20
C LEU A 166 -19.42 -8.73 -13.75
N GLU A 167 -19.88 -7.69 -14.46
CA GLU A 167 -21.19 -7.63 -15.11
C GLU A 167 -21.22 -8.46 -16.41
N ASP A 168 -20.10 -8.52 -17.13
CA ASP A 168 -19.89 -9.30 -18.34
C ASP A 168 -18.53 -10.03 -18.29
N PRO A 169 -18.50 -11.29 -17.84
CA PRO A 169 -17.27 -12.09 -17.76
C PRO A 169 -16.58 -12.33 -19.10
N GLU A 170 -17.30 -12.19 -20.22
CA GLU A 170 -16.75 -12.33 -21.58
C GLU A 170 -16.17 -11.02 -22.12
N ALA A 171 -16.32 -9.91 -21.38
CA ALA A 171 -15.73 -8.63 -21.76
C ALA A 171 -14.19 -8.75 -21.83
N GLU A 172 -13.63 -8.61 -23.03
CA GLU A 172 -12.19 -8.63 -23.22
C GLU A 172 -11.52 -7.52 -22.40
N LEU A 173 -10.62 -7.91 -21.49
CA LEU A 173 -9.70 -7.00 -20.85
C LEU A 173 -8.74 -6.44 -21.91
N ASP A 174 -8.68 -5.11 -22.05
CA ASP A 174 -7.73 -4.45 -22.96
C ASP A 174 -6.29 -4.64 -22.43
N GLN A 175 -5.68 -5.76 -22.81
CA GLN A 175 -4.28 -6.04 -22.53
C GLN A 175 -3.34 -4.97 -23.11
N GLY A 176 -3.81 -4.20 -24.11
CA GLY A 176 -3.10 -3.05 -24.66
C GLY A 176 -2.96 -1.92 -23.65
N GLU A 177 -3.97 -1.67 -22.83
CA GLU A 177 -3.94 -0.64 -21.78
C GLU A 177 -2.92 -0.98 -20.69
N ASP A 178 -2.93 -2.22 -20.20
CA ASP A 178 -1.93 -2.68 -19.22
C ASP A 178 -0.51 -2.56 -19.76
N ARG A 179 -0.28 -2.92 -21.03
CA ARG A 179 1.03 -2.74 -21.69
C ARG A 179 1.40 -1.26 -21.79
N ARG A 180 0.45 -0.37 -22.10
CA ARG A 180 0.67 1.09 -22.12
C ARG A 180 1.08 1.58 -20.72
N ARG A 181 0.34 1.23 -19.66
CA ARG A 181 0.65 1.60 -18.27
C ARG A 181 2.03 1.13 -17.84
N ARG A 182 2.41 -0.10 -18.19
CA ARG A 182 3.75 -0.64 -17.90
C ARG A 182 4.85 0.15 -18.60
N ARG A 183 4.67 0.51 -19.88
CA ARG A 183 5.60 1.38 -20.61
C ARG A 183 5.68 2.77 -19.98
N GLY A 184 4.55 3.36 -19.60
CA GLY A 184 4.50 4.62 -18.87
C GLY A 184 5.29 4.56 -17.57
N ALA A 185 5.13 3.51 -16.77
CA ALA A 185 5.89 3.32 -15.54
C ALA A 185 7.41 3.21 -15.79
N VAL A 186 7.82 2.52 -16.85
CA VAL A 186 9.25 2.45 -17.26
C VAL A 186 9.77 3.84 -17.65
N SER A 187 9.02 4.59 -18.46
CA SER A 187 9.39 5.98 -18.84
C SER A 187 9.50 6.89 -17.61
N MET A 188 8.61 6.75 -16.62
CA MET A 188 8.70 7.51 -15.37
C MET A 188 9.95 7.15 -14.56
N VAL A 189 10.30 5.87 -14.47
CA VAL A 189 11.54 5.45 -13.79
C VAL A 189 12.76 6.00 -14.53
N ALA A 190 12.78 5.92 -15.85
CA ALA A 190 13.84 6.52 -16.67
C ALA A 190 13.96 8.02 -16.39
N ALA A 191 12.85 8.77 -16.42
CA ALA A 191 12.86 10.21 -16.22
C ALA A 191 13.37 10.62 -14.83
N VAL A 192 13.00 9.87 -13.78
CA VAL A 192 13.46 10.13 -12.40
C VAL A 192 14.95 9.81 -12.21
N ALA A 193 15.46 8.80 -12.91
CA ALA A 193 16.78 8.25 -12.68
C ALA A 193 17.86 8.74 -13.64
N MET A 194 17.50 8.93 -14.92
CA MET A 194 18.37 9.40 -16.00
C MET A 194 18.25 10.92 -16.20
N GLY A 195 17.07 11.47 -15.92
CA GLY A 195 16.74 12.87 -16.22
C GLY A 195 15.56 12.93 -17.20
N ALA A 196 14.82 14.04 -17.17
CA ALA A 196 13.67 14.20 -18.05
C ALA A 196 14.09 14.39 -19.52
N GLY A 197 15.22 15.05 -19.80
CA GLY A 197 15.77 15.22 -21.15
C GLY A 197 16.03 13.92 -21.88
N GLU A 198 16.54 12.91 -21.16
CA GLU A 198 16.82 11.57 -21.71
C GLU A 198 15.54 10.83 -22.16
N VAL A 199 14.39 11.13 -21.55
CA VAL A 199 13.11 10.49 -21.93
C VAL A 199 12.41 11.27 -23.05
N GLY A 200 12.62 12.59 -23.08
CA GLY A 200 11.86 13.52 -23.90
C GLY A 200 10.52 13.90 -23.25
N GLY A 201 10.12 15.15 -23.46
CA GLY A 201 8.96 15.78 -22.85
C GLY A 201 7.65 15.22 -23.32
N GLU A 202 7.51 14.96 -24.62
CA GLU A 202 6.32 14.30 -25.18
C GLU A 202 6.13 12.91 -24.54
N ARG A 203 7.18 12.08 -24.51
CA ARG A 203 7.11 10.72 -23.94
C ARG A 203 6.88 10.74 -22.43
N LEU A 204 7.42 11.71 -21.71
CA LEU A 204 7.15 11.89 -20.28
C LEU A 204 5.68 12.25 -20.05
N VAL A 205 5.15 13.20 -20.83
CA VAL A 205 3.74 13.61 -20.74
C VAL A 205 2.81 12.46 -21.10
N ASP A 206 3.11 11.70 -22.16
CA ASP A 206 2.36 10.50 -22.53
C ASP A 206 2.36 9.45 -21.41
N ALA A 207 3.50 9.29 -20.72
CA ALA A 207 3.58 8.42 -19.56
C ALA A 207 2.70 8.92 -18.40
N LEU A 208 2.68 10.23 -18.14
CA LEU A 208 1.82 10.85 -17.13
C LEU A 208 0.34 10.71 -17.47
N VAL A 209 -0.05 10.98 -18.72
CA VAL A 209 -1.42 10.79 -19.23
C VAL A 209 -1.87 9.34 -19.04
N THR A 210 -1.00 8.39 -19.36
CA THR A 210 -1.28 6.96 -19.24
C THR A 210 -1.43 6.51 -17.79
N LEU A 211 -0.60 7.04 -16.89
CA LEU A 211 -0.60 6.67 -15.47
C LEU A 211 -1.58 7.47 -14.62
N MET A 212 -2.04 8.63 -15.09
CA MET A 212 -2.98 9.47 -14.36
C MET A 212 -4.05 9.98 -15.34
N PRO A 213 -4.89 9.04 -15.84
CA PRO A 213 -5.99 9.41 -16.71
C PRO A 213 -6.99 10.29 -15.94
N GLY A 214 -7.52 11.33 -16.61
CA GLY A 214 -8.50 12.26 -16.04
C GLY A 214 -7.96 13.65 -15.70
N LEU A 215 -6.64 13.81 -15.64
CA LEU A 215 -6.02 15.14 -15.52
C LEU A 215 -5.85 15.81 -16.89
N ASP A 216 -6.03 17.13 -16.93
CA ASP A 216 -5.70 17.93 -18.10
C ASP A 216 -4.19 18.18 -18.16
N TRP A 217 -3.52 17.42 -19.02
CA TRP A 217 -2.08 17.51 -19.24
C TRP A 217 -1.69 18.50 -20.35
N THR A 218 -2.64 19.19 -20.99
CA THR A 218 -2.34 20.04 -22.16
C THR A 218 -1.37 21.18 -21.84
N GLY A 219 -1.54 21.85 -20.69
CA GLY A 219 -0.62 22.88 -20.21
C GLY A 219 0.77 22.30 -19.92
N VAL A 220 0.83 21.15 -19.23
CA VAL A 220 2.09 20.45 -18.95
C VAL A 220 2.79 20.02 -20.25
N ALA A 221 2.03 19.59 -21.26
CA ALA A 221 2.57 19.25 -22.58
C ALA A 221 3.14 20.45 -23.32
N ALA A 222 2.53 21.63 -23.19
CA ALA A 222 3.04 22.87 -23.77
C ALA A 222 4.31 23.32 -23.04
N ASP A 223 4.29 23.33 -21.70
CA ASP A 223 5.43 23.75 -20.91
C ASP A 223 6.62 22.78 -21.07
N ALA A 224 6.37 21.46 -21.22
CA ALA A 224 7.41 20.47 -21.47
C ALA A 224 8.13 20.73 -22.80
N ARG A 225 7.37 20.95 -23.88
CA ARG A 225 7.93 21.31 -25.20
C ARG A 225 8.73 22.60 -25.15
N GLN A 226 8.20 23.62 -24.47
CA GLN A 226 8.91 24.89 -24.30
C GLN A 226 10.23 24.71 -23.52
N ALA A 227 10.22 23.90 -22.47
CA ALA A 227 11.41 23.62 -21.68
C ALA A 227 12.45 22.79 -22.46
N GLU A 228 12.02 21.89 -23.34
CA GLU A 228 12.92 21.18 -24.27
C GLU A 228 13.55 22.14 -25.29
N GLU A 229 12.75 22.99 -25.92
CA GLU A 229 13.23 24.01 -26.86
C GLU A 229 14.24 24.98 -26.19
N ALA A 230 14.04 25.27 -24.90
CA ALA A 230 14.93 26.13 -24.12
C ALA A 230 16.16 25.39 -23.54
N GLY A 231 16.24 24.05 -23.64
CA GLY A 231 17.30 23.26 -23.01
C GLY A 231 17.24 23.22 -21.47
N GLU A 232 16.08 23.52 -20.88
CA GLU A 232 15.85 23.56 -19.43
C GLU A 232 15.15 22.31 -18.89
N PHE A 233 14.82 21.36 -19.77
CA PHE A 233 13.97 20.21 -19.44
C PHE A 233 14.58 19.27 -18.39
N ASP A 234 15.91 19.14 -18.32
CA ASP A 234 16.56 18.34 -17.26
C ASP A 234 16.28 18.87 -15.84
N GLY A 235 15.88 20.13 -15.71
CA GLY A 235 15.48 20.74 -14.44
C GLY A 235 14.05 20.42 -14.00
N TRP A 236 13.19 19.91 -14.89
CA TRP A 236 11.77 19.68 -14.65
C TRP A 236 11.51 18.57 -13.63
N ILE A 237 12.02 17.38 -13.92
CA ILE A 237 12.18 16.33 -12.93
C ILE A 237 13.64 16.43 -12.54
N ARG A 238 13.94 17.20 -11.50
CA ARG A 238 15.29 17.23 -10.93
C ARG A 238 15.71 15.78 -10.68
N GLY A 239 16.55 15.23 -11.54
CA GLY A 239 17.07 13.87 -11.41
C GLY A 239 17.70 13.74 -10.03
N GLY A 240 17.09 12.94 -9.16
CA GLY A 240 17.48 12.82 -7.75
C GLY A 240 16.63 13.57 -6.71
N ALA A 241 15.55 14.27 -7.07
CA ALA A 241 14.69 14.96 -6.10
C ALA A 241 13.94 14.02 -5.14
N VAL A 242 13.78 12.75 -5.52
CA VAL A 242 13.31 11.72 -4.60
C VAL A 242 14.44 10.72 -4.46
N ASP A 243 15.16 10.81 -3.35
CA ASP A 243 16.02 9.74 -2.85
C ASP A 243 15.23 8.99 -1.76
N PRO A 244 14.51 7.90 -2.11
CA PRO A 244 13.76 7.11 -1.14
C PRO A 244 14.58 6.69 0.06
N LEU A 245 15.85 6.32 -0.16
CA LEU A 245 16.73 5.87 0.91
C LEU A 245 17.14 7.03 1.80
N GLY A 246 17.52 8.17 1.21
CA GLY A 246 17.79 9.41 1.93
C GLY A 246 16.60 9.86 2.79
N LEU A 247 15.38 9.81 2.24
CA LEU A 247 14.15 10.14 2.97
C LEU A 247 13.92 9.18 4.16
N LEU A 248 14.05 7.87 3.95
CA LEU A 248 13.90 6.88 5.03
C LEU A 248 14.99 7.01 6.11
N HIS A 249 16.21 7.39 5.73
CA HIS A 249 17.30 7.63 6.67
C HIS A 249 17.10 8.91 7.50
N ALA A 250 16.62 9.98 6.86
CA ALA A 250 16.41 11.28 7.50
C ALA A 250 15.16 11.33 8.38
N ALA A 251 14.13 10.55 8.04
CA ALA A 251 12.84 10.59 8.74
C ALA A 251 12.97 10.25 10.23
N GLY A 252 12.37 11.10 11.07
CA GLY A 252 12.19 10.83 12.50
C GLY A 252 11.04 9.84 12.78
N PRO A 253 10.93 9.33 14.02
CA PRO A 253 9.83 8.44 14.40
C PRO A 253 8.45 9.10 14.23
N GLU A 254 8.32 10.38 14.57
CA GLU A 254 7.06 11.13 14.43
C GLU A 254 6.67 11.34 12.96
N GLU A 255 7.64 11.70 12.11
CA GLU A 255 7.43 11.88 10.68
C GLU A 255 7.01 10.56 10.01
N MET A 256 7.65 9.46 10.38
CA MET A 256 7.27 8.14 9.88
C MET A 256 5.88 7.72 10.37
N ALA A 257 5.53 8.01 11.63
CA ALA A 257 4.19 7.74 12.14
C ALA A 257 3.12 8.54 11.39
N ALA A 258 3.41 9.80 11.06
CA ALA A 258 2.54 10.64 10.22
C ALA A 258 2.44 10.09 8.79
N ALA A 259 3.55 9.67 8.18
CA ALA A 259 3.56 9.05 6.85
C ALA A 259 2.76 7.74 6.84
N ARG A 260 2.89 6.90 7.88
CA ARG A 260 2.09 5.69 8.07
C ARG A 260 0.61 6.02 8.16
N HIS A 261 0.25 7.02 8.97
CA HIS A 261 -1.14 7.47 9.09
C HIS A 261 -1.72 7.91 7.74
N ALA A 262 -0.99 8.76 7.01
CA ALA A 262 -1.40 9.20 5.68
C ALA A 262 -1.56 8.02 4.71
N ALA A 263 -0.60 7.08 4.68
CA ALA A 263 -0.67 5.90 3.84
C ALA A 263 -1.89 5.03 4.15
N MET A 264 -2.22 4.83 5.43
CA MET A 264 -3.42 4.08 5.83
C MET A 264 -4.72 4.80 5.45
N VAL A 265 -4.78 6.13 5.59
CA VAL A 265 -5.94 6.92 5.16
C VAL A 265 -6.13 6.80 3.65
N LEU A 266 -5.05 6.98 2.86
CA LEU A 266 -5.10 6.83 1.41
C LEU A 266 -5.48 5.42 0.99
N ALA A 267 -4.96 4.38 1.66
CA ALA A 267 -5.37 3.00 1.41
C ALA A 267 -6.84 2.75 1.80
N GLY A 268 -7.35 3.35 2.88
CA GLY A 268 -8.77 3.27 3.25
C GLY A 268 -9.68 3.91 2.20
N VAL A 269 -9.31 5.11 1.72
CA VAL A 269 -9.99 5.81 0.61
C VAL A 269 -9.95 4.98 -0.67
N GLY A 270 -8.78 4.45 -1.03
CA GLY A 270 -8.60 3.55 -2.17
C GLY A 270 -9.43 2.28 -2.05
N GLY A 271 -9.54 1.70 -0.85
CA GLY A 271 -10.37 0.54 -0.58
C GLY A 271 -11.85 0.84 -0.83
N LEU A 272 -12.37 1.95 -0.30
CA LEU A 272 -13.74 2.41 -0.57
C LEU A 272 -13.99 2.64 -2.07
N TYR A 273 -13.01 3.22 -2.77
CA TYR A 273 -13.06 3.43 -4.20
C TYR A 273 -13.10 2.11 -4.99
N LEU A 274 -12.25 1.14 -4.66
CA LEU A 274 -12.22 -0.18 -5.30
C LEU A 274 -13.48 -1.01 -5.00
N MET A 275 -14.04 -0.90 -3.80
CA MET A 275 -15.28 -1.60 -3.42
C MET A 275 -16.47 -1.19 -4.30
N HIS A 276 -16.48 0.01 -4.89
CA HIS A 276 -17.47 0.39 -5.91
C HIS A 276 -17.41 -0.53 -7.13
N GLY A 277 -16.20 -0.86 -7.58
CA GLY A 277 -15.99 -1.80 -8.69
C GLY A 277 -16.51 -3.21 -8.39
N LEU A 278 -16.61 -3.58 -7.12
CA LEU A 278 -17.12 -4.87 -6.64
C LEU A 278 -18.64 -4.89 -6.41
N GLY A 279 -19.38 -3.94 -7.00
CA GLY A 279 -20.85 -3.93 -6.99
C GLY A 279 -21.49 -3.39 -5.72
N MET A 280 -20.75 -2.67 -4.87
CA MET A 280 -21.35 -1.95 -3.75
C MET A 280 -22.34 -0.89 -4.24
N PRO A 281 -23.54 -0.78 -3.63
CA PRO A 281 -24.52 0.23 -4.03
C PRO A 281 -23.95 1.63 -3.84
N ASP A 282 -24.06 2.44 -4.90
CA ASP A 282 -23.49 3.78 -4.93
C ASP A 282 -24.35 4.74 -4.10
N ASN A 283 -23.94 4.99 -2.86
CA ASN A 283 -24.57 6.01 -2.05
C ASN A 283 -24.02 7.40 -2.44
N PRO A 284 -24.76 8.50 -2.18
CA PRO A 284 -24.33 9.84 -2.59
C PRO A 284 -22.97 10.29 -2.02
N ALA A 285 -22.50 9.70 -0.92
CA ALA A 285 -21.19 10.03 -0.36
C ALA A 285 -20.05 9.34 -1.13
N LEU A 286 -20.23 8.08 -1.55
CA LEU A 286 -19.27 7.38 -2.41
C LEU A 286 -19.18 8.00 -3.80
N ALA A 287 -20.32 8.36 -4.39
CA ALA A 287 -20.36 9.08 -5.67
C ALA A 287 -19.55 10.39 -5.62
N ARG A 288 -19.73 11.19 -4.54
CA ARG A 288 -18.95 12.42 -4.33
C ARG A 288 -17.47 12.15 -4.12
N LEU A 289 -17.11 11.12 -3.35
CA LEU A 289 -15.70 10.75 -3.15
C LEU A 289 -15.03 10.41 -4.48
N ARG A 290 -15.70 9.59 -5.31
CA ARG A 290 -15.22 9.22 -6.63
C ARG A 290 -15.03 10.44 -7.53
N ALA A 291 -16.03 11.31 -7.64
CA ALA A 291 -15.92 12.53 -8.45
C ALA A 291 -14.70 13.36 -8.02
N VAL A 292 -14.48 13.55 -6.72
CA VAL A 292 -13.30 14.25 -6.21
C VAL A 292 -12.00 13.53 -6.57
N LEU A 293 -11.94 12.20 -6.49
CA LEU A 293 -10.75 11.42 -6.84
C LEU A 293 -10.45 11.45 -8.34
N GLU A 294 -11.47 11.44 -9.19
CA GLU A 294 -11.35 11.52 -10.65
C GLU A 294 -10.96 12.93 -11.10
N GLU A 295 -11.64 13.96 -10.60
CA GLU A 295 -11.32 15.37 -10.88
C GLU A 295 -9.91 15.75 -10.43
N SER A 296 -9.41 15.14 -9.35
CA SER A 296 -8.05 15.37 -8.85
C SER A 296 -6.99 14.45 -9.47
N GLY A 297 -7.40 13.46 -10.29
CA GLY A 297 -6.49 12.45 -10.85
C GLY A 297 -5.87 11.50 -9.81
N LEU A 298 -6.34 11.53 -8.56
CA LEU A 298 -5.77 10.74 -7.47
C LEU A 298 -6.33 9.32 -7.40
N SER A 299 -7.35 8.99 -8.20
CA SER A 299 -8.00 7.68 -8.24
C SER A 299 -6.99 6.53 -8.36
N LEU A 300 -6.03 6.60 -9.29
CA LEU A 300 -5.01 5.56 -9.45
C LEU A 300 -4.04 5.51 -8.26
N VAL A 301 -3.62 6.68 -7.76
CA VAL A 301 -2.71 6.77 -6.62
C VAL A 301 -3.33 6.10 -5.39
N VAL A 302 -4.58 6.43 -5.05
CA VAL A 302 -5.25 5.83 -3.90
C VAL A 302 -5.58 4.35 -4.13
N ALA A 303 -5.95 3.95 -5.35
CA ALA A 303 -6.18 2.55 -5.67
C ALA A 303 -4.91 1.71 -5.49
N GLN A 304 -3.74 2.25 -5.87
CA GLN A 304 -2.45 1.60 -5.70
C GLN A 304 -2.01 1.50 -4.23
N MET A 305 -2.49 2.39 -3.35
CA MET A 305 -2.17 2.33 -1.91
C MET A 305 -2.71 1.06 -1.24
N VAL A 306 -3.83 0.51 -1.72
CA VAL A 306 -4.43 -0.70 -1.15
C VAL A 306 -3.50 -1.92 -1.23
N PRO A 307 -3.07 -2.39 -2.42
CA PRO A 307 -2.17 -3.52 -2.49
C PRO A 307 -0.82 -3.23 -1.84
N MET A 308 -0.35 -1.98 -1.88
CA MET A 308 0.90 -1.61 -1.19
C MET A 308 0.80 -1.78 0.33
N MET A 309 -0.34 -1.44 0.94
CA MET A 309 -0.53 -1.55 2.39
C MET A 309 -0.90 -2.96 2.87
N ILE A 310 -1.19 -3.89 1.96
CA ILE A 310 -1.47 -5.30 2.29
C ILE A 310 -0.18 -6.11 2.44
N ASP A 311 0.82 -5.86 1.59
CA ASP A 311 2.08 -6.60 1.60
C ASP A 311 3.22 -5.77 2.24
N PRO A 312 4.05 -6.36 3.14
CA PRO A 312 5.20 -5.68 3.73
C PRO A 312 6.16 -5.04 2.72
N SER A 313 6.32 -5.60 1.51
CA SER A 313 7.18 -4.98 0.49
C SER A 313 6.55 -3.74 -0.14
N GLY A 314 5.23 -3.65 -0.19
CA GLY A 314 4.52 -2.45 -0.64
C GLY A 314 4.51 -1.33 0.41
N ILE A 315 4.46 -1.69 1.70
CA ILE A 315 4.37 -0.72 2.80
C ILE A 315 5.52 0.29 2.75
N VAL A 316 6.75 -0.15 2.47
CA VAL A 316 7.89 0.77 2.39
C VAL A 316 7.73 1.81 1.29
N HIS A 317 7.15 1.43 0.13
CA HIS A 317 6.88 2.37 -0.96
C HIS A 317 5.76 3.35 -0.62
N ALA A 318 4.68 2.86 -0.02
CA ALA A 318 3.59 3.72 0.46
C ALA A 318 4.10 4.75 1.48
N LEU A 319 4.94 4.32 2.43
CA LEU A 319 5.56 5.23 3.41
C LEU A 319 6.44 6.27 2.72
N THR A 320 7.32 5.87 1.80
CA THR A 320 8.16 6.82 1.06
C THR A 320 7.33 7.83 0.26
N MET A 321 6.25 7.41 -0.39
CA MET A 321 5.34 8.34 -1.09
C MET A 321 4.72 9.37 -0.14
N CYS A 322 4.41 8.96 1.09
CA CYS A 322 3.85 9.85 2.12
C CYS A 322 4.89 10.67 2.89
N LEU A 323 6.18 10.34 2.78
CA LEU A 323 7.30 11.12 3.33
C LEU A 323 7.74 12.28 2.44
N ALA A 324 7.09 12.48 1.29
CA ALA A 324 7.47 13.49 0.31
C ALA A 324 7.73 14.84 1.00
N PRO A 325 8.83 15.52 0.65
CA PRO A 325 9.28 16.71 1.37
C PRO A 325 8.12 17.69 1.49
N ARG A 326 8.02 18.33 2.65
CA ARG A 326 7.16 19.50 2.87
C ARG A 326 7.66 20.64 1.99
N SER A 327 7.52 20.49 0.68
CA SER A 327 7.36 21.58 -0.24
C SER A 327 6.32 22.52 0.39
N PRO A 328 6.50 23.83 0.37
CA PRO A 328 5.45 24.76 0.76
C PRO A 328 4.17 24.61 -0.10
N ARG A 329 4.21 23.79 -1.16
CA ARG A 329 3.08 23.32 -2.00
C ARG A 329 2.73 21.84 -1.79
N SER A 330 3.23 21.20 -0.72
CA SER A 330 3.06 19.77 -0.43
C SER A 330 1.60 19.39 -0.13
N PRO A 331 1.21 18.13 -0.41
CA PRO A 331 -0.04 17.50 0.03
C PRO A 331 -0.45 17.67 1.50
N ALA A 332 0.41 18.17 2.39
CA ALA A 332 -0.03 18.61 3.71
C ALA A 332 -1.05 19.78 3.66
N GLY A 333 -1.17 20.50 2.52
CA GLY A 333 -2.32 21.35 2.23
C GLY A 333 -3.63 20.58 2.02
N TRP A 334 -3.59 19.29 1.68
CA TRP A 334 -4.77 18.46 1.39
C TRP A 334 -5.61 18.16 2.64
N SER A 335 -4.99 18.09 3.82
CA SER A 335 -5.74 17.97 5.08
C SER A 335 -6.54 19.23 5.41
N ARG A 336 -6.18 20.40 4.83
CA ARG A 336 -6.98 21.64 4.92
C ARG A 336 -8.09 21.73 3.88
N CYS A 337 -8.00 20.97 2.78
CA CYS A 337 -9.03 20.90 1.74
C CYS A 337 -10.13 19.88 2.03
N TRP A 338 -9.92 18.96 2.98
CA TRP A 338 -11.02 18.17 3.51
C TRP A 338 -11.90 19.07 4.37
N PRO A 339 -13.23 19.06 4.18
CA PRO A 339 -14.12 19.84 5.02
C PRO A 339 -13.99 19.31 6.44
N ASN A 340 -13.29 20.05 7.28
CA ASN A 340 -13.37 19.87 8.73
C ASN A 340 -14.85 19.78 9.07
N ARG A 341 -15.23 18.71 9.79
CA ARG A 341 -16.58 18.51 10.33
C ARG A 341 -17.15 19.86 10.76
N PRO A 342 -18.38 20.23 10.37
CA PRO A 342 -19.03 21.33 11.06
C PRO A 342 -19.06 20.95 12.55
N ALA A 343 -18.44 21.78 13.38
CA ALA A 343 -18.61 21.66 14.82
C ALA A 343 -20.12 21.59 15.09
N PRO A 344 -20.60 20.62 15.89
CA PRO A 344 -22.01 20.56 16.21
C PRO A 344 -22.35 21.83 17.00
N GLY A 345 -23.07 22.76 16.37
CA GLY A 345 -23.65 23.91 17.07
C GLY A 345 -23.28 25.32 16.60
N ARG A 346 -22.80 25.55 15.36
CA ARG A 346 -22.76 26.92 14.81
C ARG A 346 -23.52 27.01 13.49
N GLY A 347 -24.64 27.71 13.54
CA GLY A 347 -25.52 27.97 12.41
C GLY A 347 -24.82 28.71 11.28
N CYS A 348 -25.16 28.30 10.05
CA CYS A 348 -24.71 28.92 8.82
C CYS A 348 -25.33 30.31 8.65
N CYS A 349 -24.55 31.37 8.85
CA CYS A 349 -24.85 32.71 8.34
C CYS A 349 -23.54 33.37 7.89
N GLY A 350 -23.36 33.60 6.59
CA GLY A 350 -22.29 34.49 6.11
C GLY A 350 -21.67 34.16 4.75
N CYS A 351 -22.47 34.06 3.69
CA CYS A 351 -21.96 34.39 2.36
C CYS A 351 -22.78 35.54 1.76
N PRO A 352 -22.14 36.56 1.15
CA PRO A 352 -22.82 37.70 0.57
C PRO A 352 -23.48 37.32 -0.75
N VAL A 353 -24.80 37.58 -0.84
CA VAL A 353 -25.59 37.39 -2.07
C VAL A 353 -25.24 38.50 -3.08
N PRO A 354 -24.98 38.19 -4.37
CA PRO A 354 -24.83 39.22 -5.38
C PRO A 354 -26.20 39.83 -5.72
N ARG A 355 -26.28 41.17 -5.65
CA ARG A 355 -27.43 41.99 -6.03
C ARG A 355 -27.90 41.66 -7.46
N ARG A 356 -28.98 40.89 -7.60
CA ARG A 356 -29.73 40.78 -8.86
C ARG A 356 -30.64 42.00 -9.04
N ARG A 357 -30.42 42.72 -10.13
CA ARG A 357 -31.28 43.80 -10.62
C ARG A 357 -32.65 43.26 -11.01
N ASN A 358 -33.65 43.95 -10.49
CA ASN A 358 -35.07 43.72 -10.64
C ASN A 358 -35.52 44.12 -12.06
N ARG A 359 -36.07 43.19 -12.86
CA ARG A 359 -36.96 43.54 -13.98
C ARG A 359 -38.24 42.73 -13.85
N ARG A 360 -39.31 43.48 -13.54
CA ARG A 360 -40.71 43.03 -13.51
C ARG A 360 -41.10 42.44 -14.87
N ARG A 361 -41.82 41.32 -14.86
CA ARG A 361 -43.04 41.15 -15.65
C ARG A 361 -43.93 40.06 -15.03
N SER A 362 -45.18 40.47 -14.89
CA SER A 362 -46.36 39.74 -14.44
C SER A 362 -46.84 38.75 -15.50
N CYS A 363 -47.32 37.57 -15.11
CA CYS A 363 -48.70 37.10 -15.33
C CYS A 363 -48.86 35.58 -15.20
N ARG A 364 -49.88 35.21 -14.40
CA ARG A 364 -50.90 34.13 -14.59
C ARG A 364 -50.57 32.66 -14.26
N HIS A 365 -51.25 32.23 -13.19
CA HIS A 365 -52.15 31.07 -13.01
C HIS A 365 -51.83 29.71 -13.65
N GLY A 366 -51.91 28.68 -12.80
CA GLY A 366 -52.08 27.27 -13.19
C GLY A 366 -52.04 26.36 -11.98
N SER A 367 -53.12 26.36 -11.19
CA SER A 367 -53.41 25.40 -10.13
C SER A 367 -53.77 24.04 -10.72
N ALA A 368 -53.18 22.95 -10.19
CA ALA A 368 -53.77 21.61 -10.24
C ALA A 368 -53.23 20.74 -9.08
N THR A 369 -54.14 20.48 -8.16
CA THR A 369 -54.15 19.42 -7.15
C THR A 369 -54.14 18.03 -7.79
N SER A 370 -53.44 17.06 -7.19
CA SER A 370 -53.99 15.72 -6.89
C SER A 370 -53.07 14.90 -5.99
N THR A 371 -53.54 14.73 -4.76
CA THR A 371 -53.31 13.60 -3.86
C THR A 371 -53.95 12.32 -4.41
N SER A 372 -53.37 11.14 -4.16
CA SER A 372 -53.96 10.05 -3.34
C SER A 372 -53.41 8.64 -3.64
N SER A 373 -53.27 7.86 -2.55
CA SER A 373 -53.48 6.40 -2.38
C SER A 373 -52.58 5.40 -3.13
N LEU A 374 -51.82 4.50 -2.47
CA LEU A 374 -52.13 3.41 -1.51
C LEU A 374 -52.35 2.04 -2.20
N THR A 375 -51.93 0.99 -1.48
CA THR A 375 -51.98 -0.46 -1.73
C THR A 375 -50.89 -1.00 -2.67
N GLY A 376 -50.08 -2.00 -2.33
CA GLY A 376 -50.15 -3.01 -1.27
C GLY A 376 -50.17 -4.39 -1.93
N HIS A 377 -49.03 -5.08 -1.97
CA HIS A 377 -49.02 -6.54 -2.17
C HIS A 377 -47.85 -7.18 -1.45
N ALA A 378 -48.20 -8.14 -0.61
CA ALA A 378 -47.34 -8.97 0.21
C ALA A 378 -47.15 -10.35 -0.45
N LEU A 379 -46.04 -10.98 -0.04
CA LEU A 379 -45.81 -12.43 0.06
C LEU A 379 -45.75 -13.24 -1.24
N THR A 380 -44.58 -13.84 -1.50
CA THR A 380 -44.40 -15.29 -1.36
C THR A 380 -42.91 -15.65 -1.44
N ALA A 381 -42.43 -16.37 -0.42
CA ALA A 381 -41.17 -17.10 -0.45
C ALA A 381 -41.44 -18.56 -0.80
N PRO A 382 -40.48 -19.27 -1.42
CA PRO A 382 -40.34 -20.70 -1.18
C PRO A 382 -38.99 -21.04 -0.54
N ALA A 383 -39.09 -21.99 0.39
CA ALA A 383 -38.04 -22.58 1.20
C ALA A 383 -37.10 -23.52 0.39
N PRO A 384 -35.96 -23.95 0.97
CA PRO A 384 -34.85 -24.53 0.23
C PRO A 384 -34.93 -26.06 0.13
N SER A 385 -34.62 -26.61 -1.05
CA SER A 385 -34.38 -28.04 -1.25
C SER A 385 -32.92 -28.38 -0.98
N ARG A 386 -32.68 -29.06 0.14
CA ARG A 386 -31.46 -29.86 0.39
C ARG A 386 -31.62 -31.23 -0.25
N THR A 387 -30.65 -31.67 -1.03
CA THR A 387 -30.30 -33.10 -1.16
C THR A 387 -28.79 -33.26 -1.34
N PRO A 388 -28.15 -34.21 -0.64
CA PRO A 388 -26.73 -34.51 -0.72
C PRO A 388 -26.45 -35.82 -1.48
N THR A 389 -25.41 -35.84 -2.32
CA THR A 389 -24.70 -37.04 -2.81
C THR A 389 -23.38 -36.50 -3.40
N GLY A 390 -22.17 -36.89 -3.02
CA GLY A 390 -21.67 -38.21 -2.67
C GLY A 390 -20.74 -38.69 -3.79
N ARG A 391 -19.53 -39.17 -3.43
CA ARG A 391 -18.43 -39.74 -4.25
C ARG A 391 -17.41 -38.68 -4.73
N GLY A 392 -16.12 -38.73 -4.40
CA GLY A 392 -15.25 -39.86 -4.08
C GLY A 392 -14.33 -40.13 -5.28
N ARG A 393 -13.11 -39.60 -5.27
CA ARG A 393 -12.01 -40.05 -6.13
C ARG A 393 -10.67 -40.01 -5.37
N PRO A 394 -9.86 -41.08 -5.46
CA PRO A 394 -8.54 -41.14 -4.85
C PRO A 394 -7.50 -40.43 -5.75
N GLN A 395 -6.56 -39.72 -5.12
CA GLN A 395 -5.36 -39.24 -5.80
C GLN A 395 -4.34 -40.38 -5.89
N GLU A 396 -4.15 -40.88 -7.10
CA GLU A 396 -3.01 -41.73 -7.45
C GLU A 396 -1.72 -40.90 -7.45
N ARG A 397 -0.72 -41.40 -6.72
CA ARG A 397 0.63 -40.87 -6.69
C ARG A 397 1.37 -41.35 -7.94
N CYS A 398 1.68 -40.43 -8.86
CA CYS A 398 2.70 -40.67 -9.87
C CYS A 398 4.08 -40.61 -9.21
N GLN A 399 4.72 -41.78 -9.11
CA GLN A 399 6.14 -41.93 -8.85
C GLN A 399 6.91 -41.64 -10.16
N THR A 400 7.86 -40.72 -10.10
CA THR A 400 8.85 -40.51 -11.18
C THR A 400 10.03 -41.46 -11.01
N PRO A 401 10.48 -42.16 -12.07
CA PRO A 401 11.67 -43.01 -12.01
C PRO A 401 12.95 -42.21 -12.21
N GLY A 402 14.03 -42.71 -11.61
CA GLY A 402 15.33 -42.07 -11.52
C GLY A 402 16.08 -41.91 -12.85
N GLY A 403 16.95 -40.90 -12.86
CA GLY A 403 17.98 -40.68 -13.88
C GLY A 403 19.38 -40.94 -13.30
N PRO A 404 20.33 -41.45 -14.12
CA PRO A 404 21.58 -42.04 -13.67
C PRO A 404 22.72 -41.03 -13.47
N GLY A 405 23.71 -41.45 -12.70
CA GLY A 405 24.84 -40.65 -12.24
C GLY A 405 25.79 -40.14 -13.33
N ALA A 406 26.42 -39.01 -13.02
CA ALA A 406 27.51 -38.45 -13.77
C ALA A 406 28.82 -38.50 -12.95
N ALA A 407 29.74 -39.23 -13.56
CA ALA A 407 31.17 -39.35 -13.38
C ALA A 407 31.93 -38.28 -12.56
N ARG A 408 32.80 -38.86 -11.73
CA ARG A 408 33.99 -38.35 -11.07
C ARG A 408 35.04 -37.93 -12.11
N THR A 409 35.48 -36.67 -12.09
CA THR A 409 36.76 -36.20 -12.67
C THR A 409 37.53 -35.55 -11.51
N GLY A 410 38.66 -36.07 -11.04
CA GLY A 410 39.88 -36.33 -11.81
C GLY A 410 40.74 -35.05 -11.75
N ARG A 411 41.36 -34.78 -10.59
CA ARG A 411 42.26 -33.63 -10.38
C ARG A 411 43.69 -34.15 -10.30
N THR A 412 44.44 -34.03 -11.39
CA THR A 412 45.88 -34.24 -11.44
C THR A 412 46.60 -32.90 -11.27
N LEU A 413 47.53 -32.90 -10.32
CA LEU A 413 48.63 -31.94 -10.17
C LEU A 413 49.61 -32.10 -11.35
N SER A 414 50.16 -30.98 -11.82
CA SER A 414 51.60 -30.77 -12.10
C SER A 414 51.78 -29.57 -13.03
N SER A 415 52.43 -28.52 -12.51
CA SER A 415 53.53 -27.70 -13.10
C SER A 415 53.55 -26.35 -12.40
#